data_AF-A0A2T2TF82-F1
#
_entry.id   AF-A0A2T2TF82-F1
#
_cell.length_a   1.000
_cell.length_b   1.000
_cell.length_c   1.000
_cell.angle_alpha   90.00
_cell.angle_beta   90.00
_cell.angle_gamma   90.00
#
_symmetry.space_group_name_H-M   'P 1'
#
loop_
_entity.id
_entity.type
_entity.pdbx_description
1 polymer ?
#
loop_
_entity_poly.entity_id
_entity_poly.type
_entity_poly.pdbx_seq_one_letter_code
_entity_poly.pdbx_strand_id
1 'polypeptide(L)' 'MHILADANIPRVGPVFGELGTVHTKPGRAISSADVQEADVLLVRSVTPVDSD' A
#
# COMPACT_ATOMS: atom_id res chain seq x y z
N MET A 1 2.99 -11.61 5.43
CA MET A 1 2.63 -10.84 4.24
C MET A 1 2.96 -9.38 4.48
N HIS A 2 3.74 -8.76 3.61
CA HIS A 2 4.01 -7.32 3.61
C HIS A 2 2.93 -6.61 2.80
N ILE A 3 2.14 -5.77 3.48
CA ILE A 3 1.03 -5.03 2.88
C ILE A 3 1.41 -3.55 2.86
N LEU A 4 1.60 -2.98 1.67
CA LEU A 4 1.82 -1.55 1.49
C LEU A 4 0.49 -0.86 1.15
N ALA A 5 0.14 0.19 1.89
CA ALA A 5 -1.11 0.91 1.71
C ALA A 5 -0.94 2.44 1.61
N ASP A 6 -1.79 3.10 0.83
CA ASP A 6 -1.95 4.55 0.92
C ASP A 6 -2.41 4.92 2.34
N ALA A 7 -1.67 5.81 3.00
CA ALA A 7 -1.94 6.31 4.35
C ALA A 7 -3.34 6.92 4.54
N ASN A 8 -4.02 7.30 3.46
CA ASN A 8 -5.36 7.88 3.50
C ASN A 8 -6.48 6.85 3.28
N ILE A 9 -6.18 5.56 3.17
CA ILE A 9 -7.21 4.51 3.17
C ILE A 9 -7.72 4.36 4.62
N PRO A 10 -9.02 4.62 4.89
CA PRO A 10 -9.54 4.56 6.24
C PRO A 10 -9.48 3.14 6.79
N ARG A 11 -9.09 3.01 8.06
CA ARG A 11 -9.07 1.75 8.82
C ARG A 11 -8.25 0.62 8.17
N VAL A 12 -7.26 0.92 7.33
CA VAL A 12 -6.47 -0.12 6.64
C VAL A 12 -5.76 -1.05 7.62
N GLY A 13 -5.20 -0.52 8.72
CA GLY A 13 -4.59 -1.35 9.78
C GLY A 13 -5.58 -2.32 10.43
N PRO A 14 -6.68 -1.84 11.04
CA PRO A 14 -7.67 -2.73 11.68
C PRO A 14 -8.33 -3.76 10.75
N VAL A 15 -8.45 -3.46 9.44
CA VAL A 15 -9.11 -4.38 8.48
C VAL A 15 -8.13 -5.41 7.92
N PHE A 16 -6.89 -5.02 7.64
CA PHE A 16 -5.92 -5.89 6.95
C PHE A 16 -4.79 -6.40 7.85
N GLY A 17 -4.68 -5.91 9.09
CA GLY A 17 -3.62 -6.28 10.03
C GLY A 17 -3.63 -7.76 10.45
N GLU A 18 -4.78 -8.42 10.39
CA GLU A 18 -4.88 -9.87 10.64
C GLU A 18 -4.31 -10.69 9.47
N LEU A 19 -4.19 -10.12 8.28
CA LEU A 19 -3.66 -10.77 7.08
C LEU A 19 -2.14 -10.59 6.93
N GLY A 20 -1.55 -9.59 7.58
CA GLY A 20 -0.13 -9.29 7.49
C GLY A 20 0.27 -7.96 8.12
N THR A 21 1.54 -7.61 7.98
CA THR A 21 2.08 -6.36 8.48
C THR A 21 1.73 -5.23 7.51
N VAL A 22 0.92 -4.28 7.97
CA VAL A 22 0.51 -3.12 7.17
C VAL A 22 1.49 -1.97 7.38
N HIS A 23 2.12 -1.53 6.28
CA HIS A 23 2.92 -0.32 6.20
C HIS A 23 2.18 0.73 5.37
N THR A 24 2.20 1.98 5.83
CA THR A 24 1.49 3.07 5.14
C THR A 24 2.46 4.10 4.58
N LYS A 25 2.15 4.61 3.38
CA LYS A 25 2.89 5.69 2.72
C LYS A 25 1.89 6.62 2.02
N PRO A 26 2.15 7.94 1.91
CA PRO A 26 1.29 8.81 1.10
C PRO A 26 1.21 8.29 -0.34
N GLY A 27 0.01 8.14 -0.91
CA GLY A 27 -0.16 7.51 -2.23
C GLY A 27 0.69 8.10 -3.36
N ARG A 28 0.91 9.43 -3.36
CA ARG A 28 1.78 10.13 -4.34
C ARG A 28 3.28 9.88 -4.16
N ALA A 29 3.68 9.31 -3.02
CA ALA A 29 5.06 9.01 -2.68
C ALA A 29 5.37 7.50 -2.80
N ILE A 30 4.39 6.66 -3.16
CA ILE A 30 4.62 5.25 -3.48
C ILE A 30 5.35 5.18 -4.82
N SER A 31 6.46 4.45 -4.83
CA SER A 31 7.32 4.23 -5.99
C SER A 31 7.43 2.73 -6.27
N SER A 32 7.93 2.36 -7.45
CA SER A 32 8.16 0.96 -7.82
C SER A 32 9.09 0.24 -6.83
N ALA A 33 10.07 0.94 -6.26
CA ALA A 33 10.94 0.39 -5.22
C ALA A 33 10.17 -0.02 -3.95
N ASP A 34 9.15 0.75 -3.54
CA ASP A 34 8.32 0.39 -2.39
C ASP A 34 7.46 -0.85 -2.69
N VAL A 35 7.06 -1.03 -3.94
CA VAL A 35 6.20 -2.15 -4.38
C VAL A 35 6.98 -3.45 -4.51
N GLN A 36 8.26 -3.40 -4.88
CA GLN A 36 9.11 -4.60 -5.02
C GLN A 36 9.20 -5.45 -3.75
N GLU A 37 9.08 -4.82 -2.58
CA GLU A 37 9.12 -5.50 -1.29
C GLU A 37 7.73 -5.97 -0.81
N ALA A 38 6.65 -5.53 -1.47
CA ALA A 38 5.27 -5.77 -1.05
C ALA A 38 4.64 -7.00 -1.71
N ASP A 39 3.96 -7.81 -0.90
CA ASP A 39 3.11 -8.89 -1.39
C ASP A 39 1.75 -8.35 -1.88
N VAL A 40 1.26 -7.28 -1.25
CA VAL A 40 -0.04 -6.65 -1.54
C VAL A 40 0.10 -5.13 -1.52
N LEU A 41 -0.46 -4.49 -2.55
CA LEU A 41 -0.55 -3.04 -2.68
C LEU A 41 -2.02 -2.59 -2.59
N LEU A 42 -2.33 -1.70 -1.63
CA LEU A 42 -3.65 -1.08 -1.46
C LEU A 42 -3.55 0.43 -1.74
N VAL A 43 -4.20 0.91 -2.80
CA VAL A 43 -4.07 2.32 -3.22
C VAL A 43 -5.43 2.97 -3.50
N ARG A 44 -5.41 4.31 -3.57
CA ARG A 44 -6.51 5.10 -4.13
C ARG A 44 -6.12 5.61 -5.52
N SER A 45 -7.03 6.28 -6.21
CA SER A 45 -6.83 6.80 -7.58
C SER A 45 -5.67 7.79 -7.77
N VAL A 46 -5.08 8.30 -6.69
CA VAL A 46 -3.93 9.21 -6.76
C VAL A 46 -2.60 8.50 -7.06
N THR A 47 -2.54 7.20 -6.85
CA THR A 47 -1.35 6.38 -7.16
C THR A 47 -1.58 5.72 -8.53
N PRO A 48 -0.77 6.04 -9.55
CA PRO A 48 -0.81 5.33 -10.82
C PRO A 48 -0.37 3.87 -10.60
N VAL A 49 -1.03 2.94 -11.28
CA VAL A 49 -0.72 1.51 -11.25
C VAL A 49 -0.62 1.05 -12.70
N ASP A 50 0.61 0.88 -13.15
CA ASP A 50 0.99 0.51 -14.51
C ASP A 50 2.22 -0.40 -14.48
N SER A 51 2.73 -0.73 -15.65
CA SER A 51 3.92 -1.58 -15.84
C SER A 51 5.21 -0.80 -16.00
N ASP A 52 5.16 0.54 -15.92
CA ASP A 52 6.25 1.43 -16.28
C ASP A 52 7.21 1.71 -15.09
#